data_AF-A0A0N4WQN6-F1
#
_entry.id   AF-A0A0N4WQN6-F1
#
_cell.length_a   1.000
_cell.length_b   1.000
_cell.length_c   1.000
_cell.angle_alpha   90.00
_cell.angle_beta   90.00
_cell.angle_gamma   90.00
#
_symmetry.space_group_name_H-M   'P 1'
#
loop_
_entity.id
_entity.type
_entity.pdbx_description
1 polymer ?
#
loop_
_entity_poly.entity_id
_entity_poly.type
_entity_poly.pdbx_seq_one_letter_code
_entity_poly.pdbx_strand_id
1 'polypeptide(L)'
;MKQKFRVSYKLLTTPTTPTTTRPPEPKINPGCECNLKTVWLDVFLLMDASIMMGQNGISSVAFAKLTVGQAEEFQTRLGVIRYASSVELVADLNNYTSTEDLDDLEISTLNETGFNLDG
;
A
#
# COMPACT_ATOMS: atom_id res chain seq x y z
N MET A 1 -2.79 -5.89 -34.46
CA MET A 1 -3.98 -5.12 -34.91
C MET A 1 -4.42 -4.23 -33.76
N LYS A 2 -4.38 -2.90 -33.89
CA LYS A 2 -4.84 -1.97 -32.84
C LYS A 2 -6.16 -1.34 -33.29
N GLN A 3 -7.25 -1.66 -32.60
CA GLN A 3 -8.57 -1.14 -32.91
C GLN A 3 -8.70 0.27 -32.33
N LYS A 4 -8.97 1.26 -33.19
CA LYS A 4 -9.09 2.66 -32.82
C LYS A 4 -10.58 3.00 -32.72
N PHE A 5 -11.11 3.09 -31.51
CA PHE A 5 -12.49 3.52 -31.29
C PHE A 5 -12.61 5.03 -31.52
N ARG A 6 -13.54 5.45 -32.39
CA ARG A 6 -13.96 6.85 -32.54
C ARG A 6 -15.37 6.99 -32.03
N VAL A 7 -15.57 7.80 -30.99
CA VAL A 7 -16.90 8.22 -30.56
C VAL A 7 -17.23 9.53 -31.30
N SER A 8 -18.33 9.54 -32.05
CA SER A 8 -18.83 10.74 -32.74
C SER A 8 -20.07 11.26 -32.00
N TYR A 9 -20.08 12.53 -31.63
CA TYR A 9 -21.25 13.19 -31.05
C TYR A 9 -21.87 14.13 -32.10
N LYS A 10 -23.19 14.06 -32.29
CA LYS A 10 -23.94 15.01 -33.11
C LYS A 10 -24.19 16.29 -32.29
N LEU A 11 -23.75 17.43 -32.82
CA LEU A 11 -24.04 18.75 -32.25
C LEU A 11 -25.43 19.21 -32.75
N LEU A 12 -26.36 19.43 -31.81
CA LEU A 12 -27.55 20.26 -32.07
C LEU A 12 -27.15 21.72 -31.91
N THR A 13 -27.33 22.52 -32.96
CA THR A 13 -27.02 23.96 -32.96
C THR A 13 -28.30 24.75 -32.69
N THR A 14 -28.26 25.59 -31.66
CA THR A 14 -29.22 26.69 -31.46
C THR A 14 -28.45 28.01 -31.48
N PRO A 15 -29.02 29.10 -32.07
CA PRO A 15 -28.25 30.29 -32.44
C PRO A 15 -27.79 31.12 -31.23
N THR A 16 -26.58 31.69 -31.34
CA THR A 16 -25.82 32.35 -30.28
C THR A 16 -26.03 33.88 -30.28
N THR A 17 -26.20 34.47 -29.11
CA THR A 17 -25.87 35.88 -28.83
C THR A 17 -24.52 35.91 -28.12
N PRO A 18 -23.54 36.75 -28.51
CA PRO A 18 -22.18 36.66 -28.00
C PRO A 18 -22.08 37.34 -26.63
N THR A 19 -22.10 36.54 -25.57
CA THR A 19 -21.58 36.95 -24.26
C THR A 19 -20.16 36.39 -24.14
N THR A 20 -19.18 37.26 -23.91
CA THR A 20 -17.79 36.88 -23.65
C THR A 20 -17.71 36.13 -22.32
N THR A 21 -18.03 34.83 -22.35
CA THR A 21 -17.96 33.96 -21.18
C THR A 21 -16.61 33.28 -21.17
N ARG A 22 -15.80 33.59 -20.14
CA ARG A 22 -14.57 32.87 -19.79
C ARG A 22 -14.81 31.36 -19.91
N PRO A 23 -13.87 30.55 -20.44
CA PRO A 23 -14.03 29.11 -20.51
C PRO A 23 -14.50 28.57 -19.16
N PRO A 24 -15.54 27.73 -19.11
CA PRO A 24 -15.99 27.15 -17.85
C PRO A 24 -14.78 26.50 -17.20
N GLU A 25 -14.47 26.91 -15.97
CA GLU A 25 -13.46 26.25 -15.15
C GLU A 25 -13.77 24.75 -15.16
N PRO A 26 -12.77 23.88 -15.40
CA PRO A 26 -12.99 22.46 -15.37
C PRO A 26 -13.61 22.13 -14.02
N LYS A 27 -14.85 21.64 -14.05
CA LYS A 27 -15.51 21.11 -12.86
C LYS A 27 -14.69 19.91 -12.43
N ILE A 28 -13.75 20.13 -11.50
CA ILE A 28 -13.07 19.06 -10.79
C ILE A 28 -14.20 18.22 -10.20
N ASN A 29 -14.33 16.98 -10.67
CA ASN A 29 -15.32 16.06 -10.14
C ASN A 29 -14.97 15.87 -8.66
N PRO A 30 -15.84 16.27 -7.71
CA PRO A 30 -15.52 16.14 -6.28
C PRO A 30 -15.36 14.68 -5.85
N GLY A 31 -15.75 13.72 -6.70
CA GLY A 31 -15.48 12.29 -6.52
C GLY A 31 -14.01 11.86 -6.61
N CYS A 32 -13.07 12.80 -6.83
CA CYS A 32 -11.63 12.56 -6.69
C CYS A 32 -11.03 13.42 -5.57
N GLU A 33 -11.78 13.69 -4.50
CA GLU A 33 -11.12 14.04 -3.23
C GLU A 33 -10.18 12.88 -2.87
N CYS A 34 -8.87 13.15 -2.80
CA CYS A 34 -7.87 12.22 -2.29
C CYS A 34 -8.11 11.97 -0.80
N ASN A 35 -9.17 11.25 -0.48
CA ASN A 35 -9.50 10.86 0.87
C ASN A 35 -8.73 9.58 1.20
N LEU A 36 -7.48 9.74 1.63
CA LEU A 36 -6.59 8.64 2.01
C LEU A 36 -7.19 7.74 3.11
N LYS A 37 -8.19 8.23 3.86
CA LYS A 37 -8.93 7.49 4.89
C LYS A 37 -9.83 6.38 4.33
N THR A 38 -10.01 6.33 3.01
CA THR A 38 -10.82 5.31 2.32
C THR A 38 -9.98 4.19 1.69
N VAL A 39 -8.65 4.32 1.73
CA VAL A 39 -7.73 3.36 1.12
C VAL A 39 -7.40 2.27 2.14
N TRP A 40 -7.82 1.05 1.85
CA TRP A 40 -7.42 -0.14 2.60
C TRP A 40 -6.06 -0.62 2.10
N LEU A 41 -5.10 -0.77 3.01
CA LEU A 41 -3.74 -1.17 2.69
C LEU A 41 -3.36 -2.42 3.48
N ASP A 42 -3.18 -3.53 2.77
CA ASP A 42 -2.61 -4.75 3.33
C ASP A 42 -1.15 -4.84 2.91
N VAL A 43 -0.23 -4.81 3.88
CA VAL A 43 1.21 -4.91 3.65
C VAL A 43 1.71 -6.22 4.22
N PHE A 44 2.42 -6.99 3.39
CA PHE A 44 3.27 -8.07 3.89
C PHE A 44 4.72 -7.62 3.85
N LEU A 45 5.35 -7.60 5.02
CA LEU A 45 6.78 -7.40 5.16
C LEU A 45 7.45 -8.78 5.04
N LEU A 46 8.19 -8.97 3.96
CA LEU A 46 9.02 -10.16 3.75
C LEU A 46 10.47 -9.82 4.10
N MET A 47 11.07 -10.53 5.05
CA MET A 47 12.44 -10.25 5.49
C MET A 47 13.32 -11.47 5.57
N ASP A 48 14.58 -11.27 5.18
CA ASP A 48 15.65 -12.22 5.36
C ASP A 48 15.90 -12.45 6.85
N ALA A 49 15.90 -13.71 7.25
CA ALA A 49 16.21 -14.16 8.60
C ALA A 49 17.34 -15.20 8.60
N SER A 50 18.13 -15.31 7.53
CA SER A 50 19.30 -16.20 7.51
C SER A 50 20.32 -15.84 8.59
N ILE A 51 21.24 -16.76 8.88
CA ILE A 51 22.35 -16.54 9.81
C ILE A 51 23.29 -15.39 9.33
N MET A 52 23.27 -15.07 8.03
CA MET A 52 24.04 -13.96 7.46
C MET A 52 23.44 -12.58 7.77
N MET A 53 22.13 -12.51 8.08
CA MET A 53 21.49 -11.29 8.60
C MET A 53 22.04 -10.89 9.98
N GLY A 54 22.60 -11.86 10.71
CA GLY A 54 23.28 -11.67 12.00
C GLY A 54 22.37 -11.85 13.21
N GLN A 55 22.96 -12.29 14.33
CA GLN A 55 22.23 -12.68 15.55
C GLN A 55 21.44 -11.56 16.23
N ASN A 56 21.69 -10.30 15.88
CA ASN A 56 20.98 -9.17 16.46
C ASN A 56 19.55 -8.99 15.88
N GLY A 57 19.16 -9.80 14.90
CA GLY A 57 17.84 -9.75 14.28
C GLY A 57 17.53 -8.38 13.68
N ILE A 58 16.27 -8.18 13.33
CA ILE A 58 15.74 -6.84 13.02
C ILE A 58 14.85 -6.45 14.21
N SER A 59 15.30 -5.44 14.96
CA SER A 59 14.57 -4.96 16.13
C SER A 59 13.49 -3.94 15.75
N SER A 60 12.56 -3.72 16.69
CA SER A 60 11.41 -2.83 16.53
C SER A 60 11.77 -1.39 16.10
N VAL A 61 13.00 -0.92 16.37
CA VAL A 61 13.49 0.39 15.90
C VAL A 61 13.46 0.53 14.37
N ALA A 62 13.60 -0.56 13.63
CA ALA A 62 13.51 -0.56 12.17
C ALA A 62 12.08 -0.23 11.67
N PHE A 63 11.08 -0.43 12.54
CA PHE A 63 9.65 -0.25 12.24
C PHE A 63 9.06 1.01 12.86
N ALA A 64 9.84 1.80 13.61
CA ALA A 64 9.38 3.01 14.29
C ALA A 64 8.82 4.11 13.36
N LYS A 65 8.92 3.93 12.03
CA LYS A 65 8.33 4.81 11.01
C LYS A 65 7.10 4.24 10.31
N LEU A 66 6.73 3.00 10.63
CA LEU A 66 5.49 2.40 10.15
C LEU A 66 4.33 2.91 10.99
N THR A 67 3.19 3.11 10.34
CA THR A 67 1.91 3.39 11.00
C THR A 67 0.93 2.35 10.52
N VAL A 68 0.42 1.57 11.46
CA VAL A 68 -0.53 0.48 11.21
C VAL A 68 -1.73 0.63 12.14
N GLY A 69 -2.80 -0.07 11.79
CA GLY A 69 -4.01 -0.14 12.57
C GLY A 69 -5.23 0.31 11.78
N GLN A 70 -6.38 0.04 12.40
CA GLN A 70 -7.71 0.30 11.83
C GLN A 70 -8.51 1.33 12.65
N ALA A 71 -7.88 1.89 13.69
CA ALA A 71 -8.45 2.97 14.50
C ALA A 71 -8.28 4.32 13.80
N GLU A 72 -9.08 5.31 14.22
CA GLU A 72 -8.93 6.72 13.82
C GLU A 72 -8.71 6.96 12.31
N GLU A 73 -9.46 6.23 11.49
CA GLU A 73 -9.45 6.34 10.02
C GLU A 73 -8.20 5.78 9.32
N PHE A 74 -7.28 5.15 10.05
CA PHE A 74 -6.26 4.27 9.47
C PHE A 74 -6.91 2.97 8.97
N GLN A 75 -6.34 2.39 7.92
CA GLN A 75 -6.83 1.16 7.30
C GLN A 75 -5.67 0.26 6.85
N THR A 76 -4.53 0.36 7.56
CA THR A 76 -3.31 -0.37 7.22
C THR A 76 -3.19 -1.59 8.11
N ARG A 77 -3.07 -2.78 7.51
CA ARG A 77 -2.77 -4.03 8.20
C ARG A 77 -1.38 -4.51 7.81
N LEU A 78 -0.66 -5.09 8.76
CA LEU A 78 0.70 -5.58 8.55
C LEU A 78 0.77 -7.07 8.87
N GLY A 79 1.24 -7.84 7.89
CA GLY A 79 1.67 -9.21 8.06
C GLY A 79 3.18 -9.28 7.94
N VAL A 80 3.80 -10.22 8.65
CA VAL A 80 5.25 -10.38 8.68
C VAL A 80 5.60 -11.81 8.31
N ILE A 81 6.42 -11.94 7.29
CA ILE A 81 6.96 -13.21 6.82
C ILE A 81 8.47 -13.14 6.93
N ARG A 82 9.07 -14.15 7.54
CA ARG A 82 10.52 -14.32 7.52
C ARG A 82 10.89 -15.45 6.60
N TYR A 83 12.02 -15.31 5.91
CA TYR A 83 12.54 -16.36 5.04
C TYR A 83 14.04 -16.56 5.21
N ALA A 84 14.46 -17.80 4.99
CA ALA A 84 15.83 -18.20 4.68
C ALA A 84 15.74 -19.36 3.69
N SER A 85 16.19 -20.57 4.01
CA SER A 85 15.84 -21.77 3.24
C SER A 85 14.37 -22.16 3.46
N SER A 86 13.86 -21.97 4.68
CA SER A 86 12.46 -22.10 5.06
C SER A 86 11.73 -20.76 5.03
N VAL A 87 10.40 -20.79 5.01
CA VAL A 87 9.54 -19.61 5.04
C VAL A 87 8.53 -19.77 6.16
N GLU A 88 8.40 -18.75 7.00
CA GLU A 88 7.49 -18.76 8.15
C GLU A 88 6.68 -17.47 8.21
N LEU A 89 5.37 -17.61 8.43
CA LEU A 89 4.49 -16.49 8.79
C LEU A 89 4.72 -16.17 10.27
N VAL A 90 5.35 -15.04 10.54
CA VAL A 90 5.61 -14.55 11.91
C VAL A 90 4.34 -13.93 12.50
N ALA A 91 3.63 -13.15 11.69
CA ALA A 91 2.40 -12.49 12.10
C ALA A 91 1.45 -12.37 10.90
N ASP A 92 0.17 -12.68 11.11
CA ASP A 92 -0.87 -12.44 10.11
C ASP A 92 -1.37 -10.98 10.14
N LEU A 93 -2.21 -10.61 9.17
CA LEU A 93 -2.72 -9.23 9.00
C LEU A 93 -3.58 -8.73 10.18
N ASN A 94 -3.98 -9.58 11.11
CA ASN A 94 -4.83 -9.25 12.25
C ASN A 94 -4.05 -9.26 13.59
N ASN A 95 -2.76 -9.63 13.58
CA ASN A 95 -1.94 -9.66 14.79
C ASN A 95 -1.61 -8.24 15.30
N TYR A 96 -1.19 -7.33 14.42
CA TYR A 96 -0.83 -5.95 14.76
C TYR A 96 -1.97 -5.01 14.40
N THR A 97 -2.70 -4.54 15.41
CA THR A 97 -3.94 -3.76 15.28
C THR A 97 -3.75 -2.27 15.57
N SER A 98 -2.61 -1.90 16.14
CA SER A 98 -2.19 -0.54 16.45
C SER A 98 -0.71 -0.33 16.11
N THR A 99 -0.28 0.94 16.03
CA THR A 99 1.14 1.25 15.78
C THR A 99 2.01 0.91 16.99
N GLU A 100 1.45 1.02 18.18
CA GLU A 100 2.06 0.64 19.46
C GLU A 100 2.35 -0.87 19.50
N ASP A 101 1.52 -1.70 18.87
CA ASP A 101 1.77 -3.15 18.81
C ASP A 101 3.08 -3.49 18.05
N LEU A 102 3.63 -2.56 17.26
CA LEU A 102 4.89 -2.75 16.55
C LEU A 102 6.13 -2.57 17.44
N ASP A 103 5.99 -2.01 18.64
CA ASP A 103 7.10 -1.92 19.60
C ASP A 103 7.59 -3.32 20.03
N ASP A 104 6.67 -4.30 20.01
CA ASP A 104 6.92 -5.72 20.30
C ASP A 104 7.32 -6.53 19.05
N LEU A 105 7.42 -5.90 17.87
CA LEU A 105 7.84 -6.59 16.65
C LEU A 105 9.34 -6.88 16.68
N GLU A 106 9.66 -8.13 16.99
CA GLU A 106 11.00 -8.70 16.91
C GLU A 106 11.02 -9.85 15.90
N ILE A 107 11.96 -9.81 14.97
CA ILE A 107 12.14 -10.88 13.99
C ILE A 107 13.47 -11.56 14.26
N SER A 108 13.37 -12.76 14.85
CA SER A 108 14.53 -13.58 15.15
C SER A 108 15.09 -14.26 13.91
N THR A 109 16.40 -14.48 13.93
CA THR A 109 17.10 -15.22 12.87
C THR A 109 16.83 -16.71 12.95
N LEU A 110 16.85 -17.33 11.78
CA LEU A 110 16.88 -18.76 11.56
C LEU A 110 18.33 -19.22 11.47
N ASN A 111 18.62 -20.41 11.98
CA ASN A 111 19.94 -21.03 11.86
C ASN A 111 20.12 -21.69 10.48
N GLU A 112 19.96 -20.87 9.44
CA GLU A 112 19.95 -21.29 8.05
C GLU A 112 20.86 -20.38 7.21
N THR A 113 21.60 -20.95 6.27
CA THR A 113 22.54 -20.21 5.40
C THR A 113 22.00 -19.94 3.99
N GLY A 114 20.87 -20.55 3.64
CA GLY A 114 20.27 -20.41 2.31
C GLY A 114 19.28 -19.25 2.23
N PHE A 115 18.96 -18.87 0.99
CA PHE A 115 17.97 -17.86 0.66
C PHE A 115 17.05 -18.45 -0.41
N ASN A 116 15.77 -18.62 -0.09
CA ASN A 116 14.78 -19.23 -0.97
C ASN A 116 14.01 -18.15 -1.74
N LEU A 117 14.74 -17.30 -2.48
CA LEU A 117 14.16 -16.30 -3.40
C LEU A 117 14.25 -16.72 -4.87
N ASP A 118 14.97 -17.79 -5.16
CA ASP A 118 15.12 -18.33 -6.49
C ASP A 118 13.93 -19.27 -6.75
N GLY A 119 12.86 -18.71 -7.34
CA GLY A 119 11.65 -19.45 -7.72
C GLY A 119 11.85 -20.51 -8.79
#